data_AF-A0AAV0QMV8-F1
#
_entry.id   AF-A0AAV0QMV8-F1
#
_cell.length_a   1.000
_cell.length_b   1.000
_cell.length_c   1.000
_cell.angle_alpha   90.00
_cell.angle_beta   90.00
_cell.angle_gamma   90.00
#
_symmetry.space_group_name_H-M   'P 1'
#
loop_
_entity.id
_entity.type
_entity.pdbx_description
1 polymer ?
#
loop_
_entity_poly.entity_id
_entity_poly.type
_entity_poly.pdbx_seq_one_letter_code
_entity_poly.pdbx_strand_id
1 'polypeptide(L)'
;MSSWRTLLLRIGNKCPEYGGSADVKEHIETCYGVVRRELEHSAGDISNFLIECAEGLPHKIPLLGTVIGLLNLENEDFVKGIVETTQTRFQEALDSGNCDRIRVLMRFLTALMCSKVLQPASLAVVFETLLSSAATTVDEEKGNPSWQARGDFFVTCILSCLPWGGSELAEQVPEEMERVMVGVEAYLSIRSHNADTGLSFFEEDDDLSAGEKDFLEDLWDRIKFLSSNGWKADSVPRPHLAFEAQLVGGKAHEFGPINAPEQPEPLSQLSGVTYGREKHNAELRYPQRIRRLNIFPTGKNEDMQPVDRFIVEEYLLDVLLFLNGWFVKIL
;
A
#
# COMPACT_ATOMS: atom_id res chain seq x y z
N MET A 1 -3.44 13.06 -32.60
CA MET A 1 -2.39 12.66 -31.63
C MET A 1 -3.09 12.32 -30.32
N SER A 2 -2.74 11.21 -29.69
CA SER A 2 -3.25 10.90 -28.34
C SER A 2 -2.70 11.93 -27.37
N SER A 3 -3.54 12.51 -26.51
CA SER A 3 -3.07 13.42 -25.47
C SER A 3 -2.20 12.64 -24.47
N TRP A 4 -1.17 13.28 -23.91
CA TRP A 4 -0.34 12.70 -22.84
C TRP A 4 -1.21 12.16 -21.68
N ARG A 5 -2.36 12.80 -21.41
CA ARG A 5 -3.37 12.33 -20.44
C ARG A 5 -3.93 10.96 -20.79
N THR A 6 -4.30 10.75 -22.05
CA THR A 6 -4.88 9.48 -22.52
C THR A 6 -3.87 8.36 -22.47
N LEU A 7 -2.60 8.64 -22.79
CA LEU A 7 -1.52 7.65 -22.66
C LEU A 7 -1.32 7.25 -21.20
N LEU A 8 -1.17 8.21 -20.28
CA LEU A 8 -1.03 7.91 -18.85
C LEU A 8 -2.20 7.06 -18.30
N LEU A 9 -3.44 7.40 -18.64
CA LEU A 9 -4.60 6.62 -18.19
C LEU A 9 -4.63 5.20 -18.76
N ARG A 10 -4.18 5.02 -20.01
CA ARG A 10 -4.26 3.74 -20.73
C ARG A 10 -2.99 2.92 -20.65
N ILE A 11 -1.95 3.36 -19.95
CA ILE A 11 -0.70 2.61 -19.79
C ILE A 11 -0.99 1.18 -19.30
N GLY A 12 -0.31 0.19 -19.90
CA GLY A 12 -0.55 -1.23 -19.66
C GLY A 12 -1.82 -1.83 -20.29
N ASN A 13 -2.71 -1.04 -20.89
CA ASN A 13 -3.89 -1.57 -21.60
C ASN A 13 -3.55 -1.82 -23.07
N LYS A 14 -4.03 -2.94 -23.63
CA LYS A 14 -4.01 -3.17 -25.07
C LYS A 14 -4.99 -2.21 -25.76
N CYS A 15 -4.49 -1.13 -26.36
CA CYS A 15 -5.32 -0.11 -26.99
C CYS A 15 -4.66 0.56 -28.21
N PRO A 16 -5.43 1.25 -29.08
CA PRO A 16 -4.90 1.91 -30.27
C PRO A 16 -3.85 2.99 -29.99
N GLU A 17 -3.92 3.64 -28.82
CA GLU A 17 -2.95 4.67 -28.42
C GLU A 17 -1.53 4.14 -28.27
N TYR A 18 -1.37 2.84 -28.02
CA TYR A 18 -0.09 2.11 -28.02
C TYR A 18 0.07 1.21 -29.25
N GLY A 19 -0.57 1.57 -30.37
CA GLY A 19 -0.46 0.80 -31.62
C GLY A 19 -1.04 -0.62 -31.56
N GLY A 20 -1.83 -0.94 -30.53
CA GLY A 20 -2.33 -2.29 -30.27
C GLY A 20 -1.30 -3.24 -29.64
N SER A 21 -0.12 -2.73 -29.25
CA SER A 21 0.88 -3.48 -28.51
C SER A 21 0.34 -3.94 -27.15
N ALA A 22 0.93 -5.02 -26.64
CA ALA A 22 0.72 -5.51 -25.29
C ALA A 22 2.04 -5.48 -24.48
N ASP A 23 3.11 -4.96 -25.07
CA ASP A 23 4.40 -4.86 -24.41
C ASP A 23 4.42 -3.67 -23.45
N VAL A 24 4.44 -3.98 -22.16
CA VAL A 24 4.49 -2.99 -21.09
C VAL A 24 5.71 -2.08 -21.19
N LYS A 25 6.86 -2.60 -21.64
CA LYS A 25 8.09 -1.81 -21.80
C LYS A 25 7.90 -0.74 -22.87
N GLU A 26 7.39 -1.12 -24.04
CA GLU A 26 7.09 -0.20 -25.14
C GLU A 26 6.06 0.86 -24.71
N HIS A 27 5.06 0.46 -23.90
CA HIS A 27 4.07 1.40 -23.37
C HIS A 27 4.71 2.44 -22.45
N ILE A 28 5.63 2.02 -21.58
CA ILE A 28 6.37 2.92 -20.67
C ILE A 28 7.24 3.88 -21.49
N GLU A 29 8.04 3.38 -22.44
CA GLU A 29 8.91 4.20 -23.29
C GLU A 29 8.12 5.22 -24.10
N THR A 30 7.00 4.80 -24.69
CA THR A 30 6.11 5.69 -25.45
C THR A 30 5.49 6.76 -24.55
N CYS A 31 4.98 6.36 -23.38
CA CYS A 31 4.35 7.27 -22.43
C CYS A 31 5.34 8.30 -21.91
N TYR A 32 6.49 7.83 -21.43
CA TYR A 32 7.61 8.66 -20.98
C TYR A 32 8.03 9.65 -22.07
N GLY A 33 8.26 9.18 -23.30
CA GLY A 33 8.72 10.02 -24.41
C GLY A 33 7.76 11.14 -24.77
N VAL A 34 6.44 10.92 -24.65
CA VAL A 34 5.42 11.95 -24.87
C VAL A 34 5.32 12.90 -23.68
N VAL A 35 5.22 12.38 -22.45
CA VAL A 35 5.10 13.19 -21.23
C VAL A 35 6.30 14.13 -21.07
N ARG A 36 7.51 13.61 -21.31
CA ARG A 36 8.77 14.37 -21.23
C ARG A 36 8.77 15.61 -22.12
N ARG A 37 8.23 15.52 -23.34
CA ARG A 37 8.17 16.66 -24.29
C ARG A 37 7.17 17.73 -23.85
N GLU A 38 6.15 17.34 -23.08
CA GLU A 38 5.07 18.22 -22.61
C GLU A 38 5.40 18.86 -21.25
N LEU A 39 6.46 18.41 -20.56
CA LEU A 39 6.85 18.94 -19.24
C LEU A 39 7.02 20.45 -19.25
N GLU A 40 7.70 21.02 -20.27
CA GLU A 40 7.96 22.47 -20.34
C GLU A 40 6.68 23.32 -20.39
N HIS A 41 5.58 22.76 -20.88
CA HIS A 41 4.33 23.48 -21.12
C HIS A 41 3.23 23.13 -20.10
N SER A 42 3.32 21.97 -19.47
CA SER A 42 2.21 21.40 -18.68
C SER A 42 2.67 20.70 -17.40
N ALA A 43 3.86 21.01 -16.86
CA ALA A 43 4.40 20.39 -15.65
C ALA A 43 3.37 20.28 -14.51
N GLY A 44 2.73 21.38 -14.09
CA GLY A 44 1.76 21.36 -12.98
C GLY A 44 0.58 20.42 -13.23
N ASP A 45 0.02 20.45 -14.44
CA ASP A 45 -1.06 19.57 -14.86
C ASP A 45 -0.63 18.10 -14.89
N ILE A 46 0.57 17.82 -15.39
CA ILE A 46 1.14 16.46 -15.47
C ILE A 46 1.38 15.90 -14.07
N SER A 47 1.98 16.69 -13.17
CA SER A 47 2.24 16.30 -11.78
C SER A 47 0.95 15.89 -11.06
N ASN A 48 -0.07 16.77 -11.08
CA ASN A 48 -1.36 16.47 -10.46
C ASN A 48 -2.01 15.23 -11.07
N PHE A 49 -1.99 15.12 -12.40
CA PHE A 49 -2.62 14.01 -13.10
C PHE A 49 -1.95 12.66 -12.85
N LEU A 50 -0.61 12.62 -12.70
CA LEU A 50 0.12 11.42 -12.33
C LEU A 50 -0.30 10.89 -10.96
N ILE A 51 -0.42 11.80 -9.98
CA ILE A 51 -0.83 11.45 -8.62
C ILE A 51 -2.31 11.03 -8.58
N GLU A 52 -3.18 11.73 -9.31
CA GLU A 52 -4.59 11.34 -9.47
C GLU A 52 -4.73 9.96 -10.14
N CYS A 53 -3.89 9.64 -11.13
CA CYS A 53 -3.86 8.32 -11.73
C CYS A 53 -3.39 7.26 -10.74
N ALA A 54 -2.42 7.55 -9.87
CA ALA A 54 -1.98 6.62 -8.83
C ALA A 54 -3.08 6.37 -7.80
N GLU A 55 -3.77 7.41 -7.34
CA GLU A 55 -4.89 7.30 -6.40
C GLU A 55 -6.12 6.61 -7.02
N GLY A 56 -6.41 6.89 -8.30
CA GLY A 56 -7.57 6.36 -9.00
C GLY A 56 -7.36 4.98 -9.63
N LEU A 57 -6.13 4.60 -9.98
CA LEU A 57 -5.82 3.35 -10.68
C LEU A 57 -4.69 2.60 -9.95
N PRO A 58 -4.91 2.09 -8.72
CA PRO A 58 -3.83 1.51 -7.92
C PRO A 58 -3.14 0.31 -8.59
N HIS A 59 -3.87 -0.44 -9.43
CA HIS A 59 -3.32 -1.54 -10.22
C HIS A 59 -2.26 -1.09 -11.26
N LYS A 60 -2.20 0.21 -11.60
CA LYS A 60 -1.22 0.79 -12.52
C LYS A 60 -0.06 1.48 -11.82
N ILE A 61 -0.06 1.57 -10.49
CA ILE A 61 0.99 2.23 -9.71
C ILE A 61 2.40 1.81 -10.11
N PRO A 62 2.73 0.51 -10.32
CA PRO A 62 4.09 0.12 -10.71
C PRO A 62 4.52 0.70 -12.06
N LEU A 63 3.59 0.84 -13.01
CA LEU A 63 3.83 1.44 -14.32
C LEU A 63 4.07 2.95 -14.19
N LEU A 64 3.21 3.62 -13.43
CA LEU A 64 3.31 5.06 -13.17
C LEU A 64 4.60 5.41 -12.42
N GLY A 65 4.95 4.62 -11.40
CA GLY A 65 6.20 4.77 -10.65
C GLY A 65 7.42 4.67 -11.57
N THR A 66 7.42 3.73 -12.52
CA THR A 66 8.52 3.59 -13.50
C THR A 66 8.61 4.79 -14.43
N VAL A 67 7.46 5.31 -14.93
CA VAL A 67 7.44 6.53 -15.74
C VAL A 67 7.98 7.72 -14.96
N ILE A 68 7.60 7.88 -13.68
CA ILE A 68 8.12 8.95 -12.81
C ILE A 68 9.63 8.78 -12.57
N GLY A 69 10.10 7.55 -12.39
CA GLY A 69 11.53 7.23 -12.30
C GLY A 69 12.31 7.69 -13.53
N LEU A 70 11.79 7.45 -14.73
CA LEU A 70 12.42 7.92 -15.97
C LEU A 70 12.36 9.45 -16.08
N LEU A 71 11.26 10.09 -15.69
CA LEU A 71 11.16 11.56 -15.67
C LEU A 71 12.13 12.19 -14.67
N ASN A 72 12.47 11.49 -13.58
CA ASN A 72 13.43 11.96 -12.58
C ASN A 72 14.84 12.13 -13.16
N LEU A 73 15.21 11.29 -14.15
CA LEU A 73 16.48 11.40 -14.86
C LEU A 73 16.58 12.67 -15.72
N GLU A 74 15.44 13.24 -16.11
CA GLU A 74 15.37 14.41 -16.98
C GLU A 74 15.16 15.70 -16.17
N ASN A 75 14.35 15.65 -15.11
CA ASN A 75 14.02 16.81 -14.30
C ASN A 75 13.78 16.42 -12.83
N GLU A 76 14.85 16.46 -12.04
CA GLU A 76 14.82 16.15 -10.61
C GLU A 76 13.88 17.07 -9.83
N ASP A 77 13.88 18.38 -10.12
CA ASP A 77 13.05 19.37 -9.40
C ASP A 77 11.56 19.14 -9.61
N PHE A 78 11.17 18.78 -10.85
CA PHE A 78 9.80 18.41 -11.17
C PHE A 78 9.33 17.20 -10.36
N VAL A 79 10.15 16.13 -10.33
CA VAL A 79 9.81 14.90 -9.61
C VAL A 79 9.86 15.09 -8.10
N LYS A 80 10.77 15.93 -7.58
CA LYS A 80 10.76 16.34 -6.18
C LYS A 80 9.41 16.97 -5.80
N GLY A 81 8.85 17.83 -6.66
CA GLY A 81 7.51 18.39 -6.47
C GLY A 81 6.39 17.34 -6.43
N ILE A 82 6.51 16.23 -7.19
CA ILE A 82 5.58 15.09 -7.09
C ILE A 82 5.70 14.42 -5.71
N VAL A 83 6.92 14.21 -5.20
CA VAL A 83 7.15 13.62 -3.88
C VAL A 83 6.57 14.51 -2.77
N GLU A 84 6.81 15.82 -2.81
CA GLU A 84 6.27 16.81 -1.86
C GLU A 84 4.73 16.88 -1.90
N THR A 85 4.13 16.83 -3.10
CA THR A 85 2.67 16.79 -3.25
C THR A 85 2.09 15.48 -2.71
N THR A 86 2.79 14.36 -2.94
CA THR A 86 2.41 13.04 -2.42
C THR A 86 2.46 13.02 -0.89
N GLN A 87 3.48 13.64 -0.28
CA GLN A 87 3.56 13.81 1.17
C GLN A 87 2.36 14.59 1.73
N THR A 88 2.02 15.73 1.12
CA THR A 88 0.86 16.53 1.54
C THR A 88 -0.43 15.70 1.48
N ARG A 89 -0.68 15.01 0.36
CA ARG A 89 -1.86 14.15 0.20
C ARG A 89 -1.88 12.98 1.17
N PHE A 90 -0.72 12.42 1.49
CA PHE A 90 -0.60 11.34 2.45
C PHE A 90 -0.94 11.81 3.87
N GLN A 91 -0.43 12.97 4.28
CA GLN A 91 -0.78 13.59 5.56
C GLN A 91 -2.28 13.90 5.64
N GLU A 92 -2.88 14.49 4.60
CA GLU A 92 -4.33 14.72 4.54
C GLU A 92 -5.14 13.42 4.68
N ALA A 93 -4.66 12.33 4.08
CA ALA A 93 -5.30 11.02 4.17
C ALA A 93 -5.21 10.46 5.61
N LEU A 94 -4.07 10.64 6.28
CA LEU A 94 -3.91 10.29 7.69
C LEU A 94 -4.86 11.12 8.57
N ASP A 95 -4.87 12.44 8.43
CA ASP A 95 -5.67 13.35 9.26
C ASP A 95 -7.17 13.08 9.12
N SER A 96 -7.64 12.84 7.89
CA SER A 96 -9.02 12.47 7.60
C SER A 96 -9.34 11.02 8.01
N GLY A 97 -8.34 10.15 8.17
CA GLY A 97 -8.54 8.72 8.38
C GLY A 97 -9.11 8.01 7.15
N ASN A 98 -8.78 8.50 5.95
CA ASN A 98 -9.21 7.88 4.69
C ASN A 98 -8.36 6.63 4.41
N CYS A 99 -8.83 5.48 4.87
CA CYS A 99 -8.12 4.21 4.79
C CYS A 99 -7.71 3.82 3.37
N ASP A 100 -8.59 4.06 2.39
CA ASP A 100 -8.31 3.74 0.98
C ASP A 100 -7.16 4.59 0.44
N ARG A 101 -7.20 5.91 0.67
CA ARG A 101 -6.13 6.81 0.24
C ARG A 101 -4.81 6.49 0.92
N ILE A 102 -4.81 6.21 2.23
CA ILE A 102 -3.60 5.82 2.97
C ILE A 102 -2.97 4.57 2.32
N ARG A 103 -3.77 3.51 2.10
CA ARG A 103 -3.28 2.24 1.51
C ARG A 103 -2.72 2.45 0.10
N VAL A 104 -3.43 3.20 -0.74
CA VAL A 104 -3.03 3.44 -2.13
C VAL A 104 -1.77 4.31 -2.21
N LEU A 105 -1.70 5.38 -1.41
CA LEU A 105 -0.52 6.26 -1.37
C LEU A 105 0.71 5.53 -0.79
N MET A 106 0.56 4.67 0.21
CA MET A 106 1.65 3.82 0.70
C MET A 106 2.20 2.89 -0.39
N ARG A 107 1.31 2.29 -1.20
CA ARG A 107 1.73 1.49 -2.37
C ARG A 107 2.40 2.34 -3.43
N PHE A 108 1.95 3.58 -3.62
CA PHE A 108 2.58 4.54 -4.53
C PHE A 108 3.99 4.94 -4.07
N LEU A 109 4.18 5.27 -2.80
CA LEU A 109 5.50 5.54 -2.21
C LEU A 109 6.45 4.35 -2.39
N THR A 110 5.95 3.13 -2.19
CA THR A 110 6.71 1.90 -2.43
C THR A 110 7.16 1.78 -3.89
N ALA A 111 6.27 2.07 -4.85
CA ALA A 111 6.62 2.05 -6.27
C ALA A 111 7.62 3.15 -6.67
N LEU A 112 7.53 4.34 -6.07
CA LEU A 112 8.51 5.42 -6.25
C LEU A 112 9.89 4.99 -5.73
N MET A 113 9.95 4.32 -4.58
CA MET A 113 11.19 3.75 -4.04
C MET A 113 11.80 2.71 -4.98
N CYS A 114 11.03 1.72 -5.43
CA CYS A 114 11.50 0.70 -6.37
C CYS A 114 11.96 1.30 -7.71
N SER A 115 11.42 2.47 -8.08
CA SER A 115 11.81 3.20 -9.30
C SER A 115 12.94 4.21 -9.08
N LYS A 116 13.66 4.12 -7.96
CA LYS A 116 14.79 4.98 -7.55
C LYS A 116 14.43 6.48 -7.43
N VAL A 117 13.16 6.80 -7.19
CA VAL A 117 12.67 8.16 -6.97
C VAL A 117 12.68 8.52 -5.48
N LEU A 118 12.29 7.59 -4.62
CA LEU A 118 12.20 7.80 -3.18
C LEU A 118 13.34 7.06 -2.47
N GLN A 119 13.97 7.69 -1.48
CA GLN A 119 14.96 7.01 -0.66
C GLN A 119 14.30 5.88 0.16
N PRO A 120 14.87 4.65 0.17
CA PRO A 120 14.33 3.55 0.97
C PRO A 120 14.25 3.86 2.46
N ALA A 121 15.25 4.56 3.01
CA ALA A 121 15.27 4.99 4.40
C ALA A 121 14.07 5.90 4.74
N SER A 122 13.66 6.79 3.82
CA SER A 122 12.49 7.64 4.04
C SER A 122 11.19 6.85 4.10
N LEU A 123 11.03 5.80 3.29
CA LEU A 123 9.88 4.91 3.39
C LEU A 123 9.88 4.10 4.69
N ALA A 124 11.04 3.65 5.14
CA ALA A 124 11.17 2.98 6.43
C ALA A 124 10.78 3.89 7.60
N VAL A 125 11.16 5.17 7.58
CA VAL A 125 10.72 6.15 8.60
C VAL A 125 9.19 6.30 8.63
N VAL A 126 8.52 6.27 7.47
CA VAL A 126 7.05 6.24 7.41
C VAL A 126 6.50 4.99 8.10
N PHE A 127 7.08 3.82 7.85
CA PHE A 127 6.67 2.57 8.51
C PHE A 127 6.88 2.64 10.02
N GLU A 128 8.06 3.07 10.47
CA GLU A 128 8.39 3.23 11.89
C GLU A 128 7.44 4.21 12.59
N THR A 129 7.07 5.32 11.93
CA THR A 129 6.13 6.32 12.46
C THR A 129 4.74 5.72 12.67
N LEU A 130 4.21 5.02 11.67
CA LEU A 130 2.89 4.37 11.75
C LEU A 130 2.89 3.22 12.77
N LEU A 131 3.98 2.45 12.83
CA LEU A 131 4.15 1.34 13.76
C LEU A 131 4.29 1.82 15.20
N SER A 132 5.04 2.89 15.43
CA SER A 132 5.10 3.55 16.74
C SER A 132 3.73 4.03 17.18
N SER A 133 2.95 4.62 16.27
CA SER A 133 1.56 5.02 16.56
C SER A 133 0.68 3.80 16.90
N ALA A 134 0.82 2.69 16.17
CA ALA A 134 0.10 1.46 16.44
C ALA A 134 0.44 0.89 17.83
N ALA A 135 1.73 0.81 18.19
CA ALA A 135 2.18 0.35 19.50
C ALA A 135 1.66 1.24 20.63
N THR A 136 1.74 2.57 20.48
CA THR A 136 1.17 3.51 21.47
C THR A 136 -0.36 3.35 21.59
N THR A 137 -1.06 2.92 20.53
CA THR A 137 -2.53 2.72 20.58
C THR A 137 -2.93 1.67 21.60
N VAL A 138 -2.18 0.57 21.64
CA VAL A 138 -2.50 -0.61 22.45
C VAL A 138 -1.85 -0.58 23.84
N ASP A 139 -1.04 0.45 24.13
CA ASP A 139 -0.48 0.69 25.45
C ASP A 139 -1.59 1.05 26.45
N GLU A 140 -1.70 0.30 27.55
CA GLU A 140 -2.77 0.49 28.55
C GLU A 140 -2.60 1.78 29.38
N GLU A 141 -1.37 2.31 29.50
CA GLU A 141 -1.07 3.46 30.35
C GLU A 141 -1.11 4.77 29.56
N LYS A 142 -0.63 4.77 28.32
CA LYS A 142 -0.44 5.95 27.48
C LYS A 142 -1.37 6.01 26.27
N GLY A 143 -1.98 4.88 25.92
CA GLY A 143 -2.78 4.71 24.72
C GLY A 143 -4.29 4.72 24.96
N ASN A 144 -5.01 4.34 23.91
CA ASN A 144 -6.43 4.03 23.98
C ASN A 144 -6.69 2.69 23.27
N PRO A 145 -6.61 1.55 23.98
CA PRO A 145 -6.76 0.22 23.39
C PRO A 145 -8.10 -0.02 22.67
N SER A 146 -9.14 0.76 22.98
CA SER A 146 -10.40 0.70 22.23
C SER A 146 -10.22 1.06 20.75
N TRP A 147 -9.17 1.82 20.41
CA TRP A 147 -8.81 2.20 19.05
C TRP A 147 -7.85 1.22 18.37
N GLN A 148 -7.64 0.00 18.90
CA GLN A 148 -6.74 -0.98 18.30
C GLN A 148 -6.96 -1.20 16.80
N ALA A 149 -8.20 -1.10 16.30
CA ALA A 149 -8.53 -1.19 14.88
C ALA A 149 -7.69 -0.25 13.98
N ARG A 150 -7.35 0.94 14.49
CA ARG A 150 -6.43 1.87 13.83
C ARG A 150 -5.00 1.33 13.76
N GLY A 151 -4.50 0.79 14.87
CA GLY A 151 -3.17 0.18 14.93
C GLY A 151 -3.07 -1.02 13.97
N ASP A 152 -4.05 -1.91 14.02
CA ASP A 152 -4.15 -3.09 13.14
C ASP A 152 -4.20 -2.66 11.67
N PHE A 153 -4.93 -1.58 11.35
CA PHE A 153 -4.97 -1.01 10.01
C PHE A 153 -3.59 -0.50 9.54
N PHE A 154 -2.87 0.25 10.37
CA PHE A 154 -1.53 0.74 10.01
C PHE A 154 -0.54 -0.40 9.79
N VAL A 155 -0.54 -1.41 10.65
CA VAL A 155 0.32 -2.60 10.49
C VAL A 155 -0.08 -3.37 9.24
N THR A 156 -1.38 -3.50 8.95
CA THR A 156 -1.87 -4.07 7.68
C THR A 156 -1.33 -3.31 6.47
N CYS A 157 -1.38 -1.97 6.48
CA CYS A 157 -0.84 -1.15 5.40
C CYS A 157 0.66 -1.39 5.18
N ILE A 158 1.46 -1.42 6.24
CA ILE A 158 2.90 -1.71 6.17
C ILE A 158 3.11 -3.09 5.53
N LEU A 159 2.50 -4.14 6.08
CA LEU A 159 2.65 -5.51 5.59
C LEU A 159 2.19 -5.66 4.14
N SER A 160 1.10 -4.99 3.75
CA SER A 160 0.57 -5.04 2.40
C SER A 160 1.47 -4.39 1.33
N CYS A 161 2.45 -3.57 1.72
CA CYS A 161 3.40 -2.95 0.79
C CYS A 161 4.63 -3.81 0.53
N LEU A 162 4.99 -4.68 1.48
CA LEU A 162 6.20 -5.48 1.43
C LEU A 162 6.30 -6.44 0.23
N PRO A 163 5.20 -6.99 -0.34
CA PRO A 163 5.32 -7.75 -1.57
C PRO A 163 5.85 -6.94 -2.77
N TRP A 164 5.66 -5.62 -2.77
CA TRP A 164 6.09 -4.72 -3.85
C TRP A 164 7.50 -4.17 -3.67
N GLY A 165 7.94 -3.93 -2.43
CA GLY A 165 9.21 -3.26 -2.14
C GLY A 165 10.10 -3.92 -1.10
N GLY A 166 9.68 -5.03 -0.50
CA GLY A 166 10.42 -5.69 0.57
C GLY A 166 11.83 -6.17 0.16
N SER A 167 11.99 -6.60 -1.11
CA SER A 167 13.32 -6.96 -1.62
C SER A 167 14.26 -5.76 -1.66
N GLU A 168 13.76 -4.61 -2.11
CA GLU A 168 14.52 -3.37 -2.25
C GLU A 168 14.90 -2.80 -0.88
N LEU A 169 13.97 -2.82 0.09
CA LEU A 169 14.24 -2.41 1.47
C LEU A 169 15.26 -3.33 2.14
N ALA A 170 15.10 -4.64 2.01
CA ALA A 170 16.03 -5.61 2.60
C ALA A 170 17.44 -5.53 2.00
N GLU A 171 17.57 -5.09 0.75
CA GLU A 171 18.87 -4.92 0.09
C GLU A 171 19.52 -3.56 0.43
N GLN A 172 18.77 -2.46 0.34
CA GLN A 172 19.33 -1.11 0.49
C GLN A 172 19.40 -0.62 1.94
N VAL A 173 18.45 -1.01 2.78
CA VAL A 173 18.29 -0.55 4.18
C VAL A 173 17.95 -1.73 5.12
N PRO A 174 18.83 -2.75 5.21
CA PRO A 174 18.55 -3.98 5.94
C PRO A 174 18.29 -3.75 7.44
N GLU A 175 18.98 -2.78 8.06
CA GLU A 175 18.82 -2.47 9.49
C GLU A 175 17.45 -1.84 9.78
N GLU A 176 17.02 -0.88 8.96
CA GLU A 176 15.68 -0.29 9.01
C GLU A 176 14.60 -1.35 8.79
N MET A 177 14.81 -2.21 7.78
CA MET A 177 13.86 -3.27 7.46
C MET A 177 13.74 -4.27 8.61
N GLU A 178 14.85 -4.66 9.25
CA GLU A 178 14.83 -5.50 10.45
C GLU A 178 14.09 -4.84 11.61
N ARG A 179 14.32 -3.55 11.88
CA ARG A 179 13.58 -2.80 12.91
C ARG A 179 12.07 -2.79 12.65
N VAL A 180 11.63 -2.59 11.41
CA VAL A 180 10.21 -2.65 11.04
C VAL A 180 9.65 -4.05 11.29
N MET A 181 10.34 -5.11 10.85
CA MET A 181 9.88 -6.50 11.04
C MET A 181 9.78 -6.88 12.52
N VAL A 182 10.78 -6.51 13.33
CA VAL A 182 10.78 -6.73 14.79
C VAL A 182 9.66 -5.93 15.46
N GLY A 183 9.45 -4.68 15.06
CA GLY A 183 8.38 -3.86 15.61
C GLY A 183 6.98 -4.39 15.28
N VAL A 184 6.79 -4.98 14.10
CA VAL A 184 5.53 -5.65 13.74
C VAL A 184 5.30 -6.88 14.63
N GLU A 185 6.31 -7.74 14.80
CA GLU A 185 6.22 -8.89 15.72
C GLU A 185 5.90 -8.44 17.16
N ALA A 186 6.57 -7.38 17.64
CA ALA A 186 6.30 -6.81 18.95
C ALA A 186 4.86 -6.31 19.08
N TYR A 187 4.34 -5.57 18.08
CA TYR A 187 2.95 -5.13 18.06
C TYR A 187 1.96 -6.30 18.12
N LEU A 188 2.18 -7.33 17.31
CA LEU A 188 1.32 -8.52 17.28
C LEU A 188 1.31 -9.27 18.62
N SER A 189 2.40 -9.20 19.39
CA SER A 189 2.50 -9.85 20.71
C SER A 189 1.77 -9.11 21.84
N ILE A 190 1.52 -7.81 21.69
CA ILE A 190 0.92 -6.97 22.74
C ILE A 190 -0.55 -6.61 22.47
N ARG A 191 -1.02 -6.73 21.22
CA ARG A 191 -2.40 -6.40 20.85
C ARG A 191 -3.38 -7.43 21.42
N SER A 192 -4.64 -7.02 21.63
CA SER A 192 -5.72 -7.93 22.02
C SER A 192 -6.13 -8.81 20.84
N HIS A 193 -6.15 -10.13 21.06
CA HIS A 193 -6.69 -11.09 20.10
C HIS A 193 -8.22 -11.17 20.24
N ASN A 194 -8.95 -10.46 19.39
CA ASN A 194 -10.41 -10.60 19.35
C ASN A 194 -10.76 -11.85 18.52
N ALA A 195 -10.94 -12.99 19.19
CA ALA A 195 -11.54 -14.17 18.57
C ALA A 195 -13.03 -13.91 18.35
N ASP A 196 -13.37 -13.20 17.27
CA ASP A 196 -14.77 -12.97 16.89
C ASP A 196 -15.34 -14.31 16.39
N THR A 197 -15.91 -15.06 17.33
CA THR A 197 -16.51 -16.40 17.15
C THR A 197 -17.81 -16.36 16.36
N GLY A 198 -18.26 -15.18 15.89
CA GLY A 198 -19.55 -14.96 15.25
C GLY A 198 -19.59 -14.94 13.72
N LEU A 199 -18.44 -15.03 13.04
CA LEU A 199 -18.35 -14.82 11.57
C LEU A 199 -17.62 -15.95 10.82
N SER A 200 -17.88 -17.21 11.19
CA SER A 200 -17.57 -18.32 10.29
C SER A 200 -18.64 -18.39 9.20
N PHE A 201 -18.25 -18.11 7.95
CA PHE A 201 -19.17 -18.16 6.80
C PHE A 201 -19.50 -19.61 6.36
N PHE A 202 -18.78 -20.60 6.89
CA PHE A 202 -18.97 -22.03 6.58
C PHE A 202 -18.93 -22.87 7.86
N GLU A 203 -19.68 -23.98 7.90
CA GLU A 203 -19.60 -24.94 9.02
C GLU A 203 -18.17 -25.53 9.07
N GLU A 204 -17.58 -25.55 10.27
CA GLU A 204 -16.25 -26.10 10.53
C GLU A 204 -16.25 -27.61 10.23
N ASP A 205 -15.32 -28.09 9.41
CA ASP A 205 -14.86 -29.48 9.56
C ASP A 205 -14.15 -29.52 10.94
N ASP A 206 -14.54 -30.47 11.78
CA ASP A 206 -14.22 -30.61 13.22
C ASP A 206 -12.71 -30.55 13.61
N ASP A 207 -11.79 -30.46 12.64
CA ASP A 207 -10.33 -30.39 12.85
C ASP A 207 -9.76 -28.95 12.91
N LEU A 208 -10.56 -27.89 12.74
CA LEU A 208 -10.11 -26.49 12.67
C LEU A 208 -10.26 -25.66 13.97
N SER A 209 -10.84 -26.24 15.02
CA SER A 209 -11.26 -25.52 16.24
C SER A 209 -10.15 -25.19 17.26
N ALA A 210 -8.86 -25.31 16.88
CA ALA A 210 -7.73 -24.95 17.73
C ALA A 210 -6.79 -23.95 17.04
N GLY A 211 -6.95 -22.65 17.34
CA GLY A 211 -5.97 -21.61 17.00
C GLY A 211 -6.23 -20.86 15.70
N GLU A 212 -7.47 -20.45 15.44
CA GLU A 212 -7.82 -19.68 14.26
C GLU A 212 -7.15 -18.30 14.28
N LYS A 213 -6.11 -18.14 13.46
CA LYS A 213 -5.38 -16.88 13.27
C LYS A 213 -6.30 -15.84 12.64
N ASP A 214 -6.23 -14.59 13.12
CA ASP A 214 -6.93 -13.51 12.43
C ASP A 214 -6.24 -13.13 11.11
N PHE A 215 -6.87 -12.24 10.34
CA PHE A 215 -6.32 -11.81 9.06
C PHE A 215 -4.92 -11.20 9.16
N LEU A 216 -4.63 -10.44 10.22
CA LEU A 216 -3.35 -9.76 10.37
C LEU A 216 -2.23 -10.75 10.69
N GLU A 217 -2.52 -11.75 11.54
CA GLU A 217 -1.62 -12.86 11.82
C GLU A 217 -1.34 -13.73 10.59
N ASP A 218 -2.39 -14.06 9.81
CA ASP A 218 -2.23 -14.78 8.55
C ASP A 218 -1.39 -13.97 7.54
N LEU A 219 -1.63 -12.65 7.44
CA LEU A 219 -0.82 -11.78 6.59
C LEU A 219 0.64 -11.75 7.06
N TRP A 220 0.87 -11.65 8.37
CA TRP A 220 2.22 -11.66 8.93
C TRP A 220 2.98 -12.94 8.60
N ASP A 221 2.35 -14.11 8.74
CA ASP A 221 2.97 -15.38 8.38
C ASP A 221 3.32 -15.46 6.88
N ARG A 222 2.45 -14.94 6.00
CA ARG A 222 2.75 -14.85 4.56
C ARG A 222 3.95 -13.95 4.29
N ILE A 223 4.08 -12.83 4.99
CA ILE A 223 5.21 -11.92 4.84
C ILE A 223 6.51 -12.53 5.38
N LYS A 224 6.48 -13.21 6.54
CA LYS A 224 7.65 -13.96 7.04
C LYS A 224 8.09 -15.03 6.04
N PHE A 225 7.14 -15.78 5.49
CA PHE A 225 7.42 -16.75 4.44
C PHE A 225 8.04 -16.09 3.20
N LEU A 226 7.44 -14.99 2.71
CA LEU A 226 7.97 -14.22 1.58
C LEU A 226 9.42 -13.76 1.83
N SER A 227 9.70 -13.21 3.02
CA SER A 227 11.03 -12.77 3.43
C SER A 227 12.04 -13.92 3.42
N SER A 228 11.69 -15.07 4.03
CA SER A 228 12.56 -16.25 4.07
C SER A 228 12.82 -16.88 2.69
N ASN A 229 11.96 -16.60 1.70
CA ASN A 229 12.08 -17.08 0.33
C ASN A 229 12.64 -16.02 -0.64
N GLY A 230 13.34 -15.01 -0.11
CA GLY A 230 14.06 -14.01 -0.92
C GLY A 230 13.13 -13.02 -1.63
N TRP A 231 11.98 -12.70 -1.03
CA TRP A 231 11.06 -11.66 -1.51
C TRP A 231 10.53 -11.88 -2.94
N LYS A 232 10.38 -13.14 -3.35
CA LYS A 232 9.85 -13.52 -4.66
C LYS A 232 8.33 -13.63 -4.60
N ALA A 233 7.65 -12.82 -5.42
CA ALA A 233 6.21 -12.85 -5.62
C ALA A 233 5.92 -12.66 -7.11
N ASP A 234 5.35 -13.67 -7.75
CA ASP A 234 5.14 -13.71 -9.21
C ASP A 234 3.99 -12.80 -9.65
N SER A 235 3.05 -12.51 -8.75
CA SER A 235 1.86 -11.68 -9.02
C SER A 235 2.13 -10.18 -8.96
N VAL A 236 3.33 -9.76 -8.53
CA VAL A 236 3.69 -8.34 -8.48
C VAL A 236 4.36 -7.92 -9.79
N PRO A 237 3.78 -7.02 -10.59
CA PRO A 237 4.45 -6.48 -11.76
C PRO A 237 5.62 -5.58 -11.33
N ARG A 238 6.82 -5.86 -11.86
CA ARG A 238 8.06 -5.11 -11.59
C ARG A 238 8.63 -4.45 -12.87
N PRO A 239 7.87 -3.54 -13.51
CA PRO A 239 8.28 -2.91 -14.77
C PRO A 239 9.59 -2.12 -14.68
N HIS A 240 9.91 -1.57 -13.51
CA HIS A 240 11.15 -0.82 -13.24
C HIS A 240 12.42 -1.63 -13.51
N LEU A 241 12.38 -2.97 -13.34
CA LEU A 241 13.55 -3.84 -13.58
C LEU A 241 14.05 -3.77 -15.04
N ALA A 242 13.14 -3.60 -16.01
CA ALA A 242 13.52 -3.45 -17.42
C ALA A 242 14.29 -2.15 -17.71
N PHE A 243 14.25 -1.19 -16.77
CA PHE A 243 14.86 0.13 -16.86
C PHE A 243 15.93 0.36 -15.78
N GLU A 244 16.27 -0.66 -14.99
CA GLU A 244 17.13 -0.54 -13.81
C GLU A 244 18.44 0.17 -14.11
N ALA A 245 19.13 -0.22 -15.19
CA ALA A 245 20.39 0.39 -15.62
C ALA A 245 20.30 1.90 -15.91
N GLN A 246 19.12 2.41 -16.26
CA GLN A 246 18.87 3.85 -16.42
C GLN A 246 18.52 4.49 -15.07
N LEU A 247 17.61 3.86 -14.32
CA LEU A 247 17.08 4.39 -13.07
C LEU A 247 18.15 4.56 -11.98
N VAL A 248 19.17 3.70 -11.94
CA VAL A 248 20.29 3.84 -11.00
C VAL A 248 21.12 5.11 -11.20
N GLY A 249 21.01 5.77 -12.36
CA GLY A 249 21.65 7.06 -12.61
C GLY A 249 20.89 8.25 -12.00
N GLY A 250 19.67 8.03 -11.50
CA GLY A 250 18.82 9.07 -10.92
C GLY A 250 19.09 9.34 -9.45
N LYS A 251 18.79 10.56 -9.01
CA LYS A 251 18.88 10.94 -7.60
C LYS A 251 17.58 10.61 -6.87
N ALA A 252 17.69 9.83 -5.80
CA ALA A 252 16.57 9.58 -4.90
C ALA A 252 16.30 10.77 -3.96
N HIS A 253 15.03 11.09 -3.77
CA HIS A 253 14.55 12.19 -2.93
C HIS A 253 14.15 11.70 -1.54
N GLU A 254 14.35 12.55 -0.54
CA GLU A 254 13.84 12.33 0.80
C GLU A 254 12.32 12.54 0.84
N PHE A 255 11.64 11.77 1.68
CA PHE A 255 10.25 12.04 2.04
C PHE A 255 10.21 12.95 3.26
N GLY A 256 9.43 14.03 3.18
CA GLY A 256 9.24 14.91 4.35
C GLY A 256 8.55 14.17 5.50
N PRO A 257 8.71 14.67 6.75
CA PRO A 257 8.14 14.03 7.93
C PRO A 257 6.61 13.99 7.87
N ILE A 258 6.03 12.95 8.45
CA ILE A 258 4.59 12.78 8.62
C ILE A 258 4.26 12.66 10.11
N ASN A 259 3.03 12.97 10.46
CA ASN A 259 2.53 12.80 11.82
C ASN A 259 1.35 11.84 11.79
N ALA A 260 1.41 10.81 12.64
CA ALA A 260 0.24 10.00 12.90
C ALA A 260 -0.77 10.86 13.70
N PRO A 261 -2.08 10.85 13.35
CA PRO A 261 -3.08 11.65 14.05
C PRO A 261 -3.11 11.36 15.55
N GLU A 262 -3.41 12.35 16.38
CA GLU A 262 -3.63 12.09 17.81
C GLU A 262 -4.84 11.16 18.01
N GLN A 263 -4.75 10.31 19.03
CA GLN A 263 -5.86 9.44 19.42
C GLN A 263 -6.79 10.18 20.37
N PRO A 264 -8.10 9.88 20.38
CA PRO A 264 -8.97 10.36 21.43
C PRO A 264 -8.44 9.88 22.79
N GLU A 265 -8.35 10.82 23.76
CA GLU A 265 -7.88 10.50 25.11
C GLU A 265 -8.72 9.37 25.73
N PRO A 266 -8.08 8.41 26.42
CA PRO A 266 -8.81 7.38 27.13
C PRO A 266 -9.71 8.00 28.21
N LEU A 267 -11.02 7.72 28.16
CA LEU A 267 -11.95 8.24 29.15
C LEU A 267 -11.66 7.64 30.54
N SER A 268 -11.48 8.50 31.54
CA SER A 268 -10.98 8.18 32.90
C SER A 268 -11.88 7.26 33.75
N GLN A 269 -13.04 6.84 33.23
CA GLN A 269 -13.90 5.80 33.79
C GLN A 269 -14.55 5.01 32.65
N LEU A 270 -13.91 3.94 32.19
CA LEU A 270 -14.47 3.05 31.18
C LEU A 270 -15.59 2.20 31.80
N SER A 271 -16.82 2.72 31.78
CA SER A 271 -17.97 1.82 31.76
C SER A 271 -17.83 0.90 30.53
N GLY A 272 -18.18 -0.39 30.63
CA GLY A 272 -18.11 -1.29 29.46
C GLY A 272 -18.86 -0.75 28.23
N VAL A 273 -19.87 0.12 28.45
CA VAL A 273 -20.64 0.80 27.40
C VAL A 273 -19.85 1.88 26.68
N THR A 274 -19.03 2.68 27.38
CA THR A 274 -18.19 3.72 26.75
C THR A 274 -17.04 3.10 25.97
N TYR A 275 -16.39 2.07 26.52
CA TYR A 275 -15.38 1.28 25.82
C TYR A 275 -15.92 0.68 24.51
N GLY A 276 -17.08 0.02 24.58
CA GLY A 276 -17.71 -0.58 23.40
C GLY A 276 -18.08 0.43 22.32
N ARG A 277 -18.49 1.65 22.72
CA ARG A 277 -18.80 2.73 21.78
C ARG A 277 -17.55 3.25 21.06
N GLU A 278 -16.46 3.48 21.79
CA GLU A 278 -15.20 3.93 21.18
C GLU A 278 -14.63 2.87 20.24
N LYS A 279 -14.64 1.60 20.67
CA LYS A 279 -14.24 0.46 19.83
C LYS A 279 -15.04 0.41 18.53
N HIS A 280 -16.37 0.52 18.61
CA HIS A 280 -17.23 0.54 17.44
C HIS A 280 -16.92 1.73 16.51
N ASN A 281 -16.68 2.92 17.06
CA ASN A 281 -16.30 4.09 16.26
C ASN A 281 -14.95 3.91 15.56
N ALA A 282 -13.98 3.29 16.25
CA ALA A 282 -12.68 2.97 15.69
C ALA A 282 -12.81 1.97 14.53
N GLU A 283 -13.61 0.91 14.69
CA GLU A 283 -13.89 -0.10 13.66
C GLU A 283 -14.63 0.48 12.44
N LEU A 284 -15.55 1.44 12.65
CA LEU A 284 -16.20 2.15 11.55
C LEU A 284 -15.22 3.02 10.76
N ARG A 285 -14.26 3.66 11.44
CA ARG A 285 -13.27 4.54 10.81
C ARG A 285 -12.12 3.76 10.18
N TYR A 286 -11.75 2.63 10.78
CA TYR A 286 -10.68 1.73 10.38
C TYR A 286 -11.23 0.31 10.24
N PRO A 287 -11.91 0.01 9.12
CA PRO A 287 -12.54 -1.29 8.91
C PRO A 287 -11.51 -2.42 8.96
N GLN A 288 -11.73 -3.38 9.85
CA GLN A 288 -10.89 -4.56 9.96
C GLN A 288 -11.34 -5.65 8.98
N ARG A 289 -10.37 -6.34 8.37
CA ARG A 289 -10.64 -7.61 7.70
C ARG A 289 -10.65 -8.68 8.78
N ILE A 290 -11.82 -9.19 9.11
CA ILE A 290 -11.99 -10.10 10.25
C ILE A 290 -11.44 -11.49 9.88
N ARG A 291 -11.85 -12.03 8.72
CA ARG A 291 -11.39 -13.32 8.21
C ARG A 291 -11.20 -13.28 6.70
N ARG A 292 -10.38 -14.20 6.20
CA ARG A 292 -10.26 -14.43 4.76
C ARG A 292 -11.46 -15.22 4.26
N LEU A 293 -12.15 -14.71 3.26
CA LEU A 293 -13.18 -15.46 2.57
C LEU A 293 -12.54 -16.48 1.60
N ASN A 294 -12.46 -17.74 2.01
CA ASN A 294 -11.97 -18.83 1.18
C ASN A 294 -13.11 -19.44 0.34
N ILE A 295 -13.49 -18.77 -0.75
CA ILE A 295 -14.56 -19.29 -1.64
C ILE A 295 -14.05 -20.45 -2.52
N PHE A 296 -12.74 -20.49 -2.80
CA PHE A 296 -12.13 -21.54 -3.61
C PHE A 296 -11.33 -22.52 -2.75
N PRO A 297 -11.58 -23.84 -2.87
CA PRO A 297 -10.80 -24.84 -2.14
C PRO A 297 -9.33 -24.81 -2.57
N THR A 298 -8.43 -25.01 -1.61
CA THR A 298 -6.96 -24.99 -1.77
C THR A 298 -6.49 -25.92 -2.90
N GLY A 299 -7.15 -27.06 -3.10
CA GLY A 299 -6.81 -28.04 -4.16
C GLY A 299 -7.12 -27.60 -5.59
N LYS A 300 -7.73 -26.43 -5.84
CA LYS A 300 -7.96 -25.91 -7.21
C LYS A 300 -6.91 -24.89 -7.67
N ASN A 301 -6.07 -24.39 -6.75
CA ASN A 301 -5.07 -23.35 -6.98
C ASN A 301 -3.68 -23.78 -6.47
N GLU A 302 -3.33 -25.07 -6.59
CA GLU A 302 -2.14 -25.69 -5.97
C GLU A 302 -0.80 -25.01 -6.36
N ASP A 303 -0.76 -24.30 -7.49
CA ASP A 303 0.46 -23.66 -7.99
C ASP A 303 0.69 -22.21 -7.48
N MET A 304 -0.30 -21.57 -6.86
CA MET A 304 -0.19 -20.15 -6.46
C MET A 304 0.26 -20.00 -5.01
N GLN A 305 1.35 -19.26 -4.76
CA GLN A 305 1.84 -19.06 -3.40
C GLN A 305 0.82 -18.28 -2.54
N PRO A 306 0.80 -18.49 -1.21
CA PRO A 306 -0.09 -17.75 -0.32
C PRO A 306 -0.03 -16.24 -0.48
N VAL A 307 1.16 -15.67 -0.72
CA VAL A 307 1.33 -14.22 -0.90
C VAL A 307 0.80 -13.73 -2.25
N ASP A 308 0.98 -14.51 -3.32
CA ASP A 308 0.43 -14.23 -4.65
C ASP A 308 -1.09 -14.13 -4.62
N ARG A 309 -1.74 -15.04 -3.89
CA ARG A 309 -3.18 -14.98 -3.69
C ARG A 309 -3.62 -13.70 -2.99
N PHE A 310 -2.87 -13.25 -1.98
CA PHE A 310 -3.14 -11.97 -1.29
C PHE A 310 -3.01 -10.78 -2.25
N ILE A 311 -1.96 -10.76 -3.09
CA ILE A 311 -1.73 -9.71 -4.09
C ILE A 311 -2.88 -9.64 -5.12
N VAL A 312 -3.33 -10.80 -5.60
CA VAL A 312 -4.46 -10.87 -6.55
C VAL A 312 -5.74 -10.35 -5.88
N GLU A 313 -6.01 -10.73 -4.64
CA GLU A 313 -7.15 -10.23 -3.86
C GLU A 313 -7.07 -8.69 -3.68
N GLU A 314 -5.88 -8.14 -3.40
CA GLU A 314 -5.66 -6.69 -3.33
C GLU A 314 -5.96 -5.97 -4.65
N TYR A 315 -5.48 -6.49 -5.78
CA TYR A 315 -5.75 -5.89 -7.09
C TYR A 315 -7.23 -5.94 -7.47
N LEU A 316 -7.93 -7.03 -7.13
CA LEU A 316 -9.37 -7.10 -7.33
C LEU A 316 -10.10 -6.05 -6.49
N LEU A 317 -9.72 -5.88 -5.22
CA LEU A 317 -10.29 -4.83 -4.36
C LEU A 317 -10.03 -3.43 -4.90
N ASP A 318 -8.83 -3.15 -5.42
CA ASP A 318 -8.51 -1.87 -6.04
C ASP A 318 -9.37 -1.57 -7.27
N VAL A 319 -9.56 -2.58 -8.13
CA VAL A 319 -10.41 -2.46 -9.32
C VAL A 319 -11.87 -2.25 -8.93
N LEU A 320 -12.37 -2.99 -7.94
CA LEU A 320 -13.73 -2.83 -7.43
C LEU A 320 -13.94 -1.46 -6.80
N LEU A 321 -12.98 -0.96 -6.02
CA LEU A 321 -13.03 0.38 -5.44
C LEU A 321 -13.11 1.46 -6.53
N PHE A 322 -12.26 1.34 -7.56
CA PHE A 322 -12.29 2.25 -8.71
C PHE A 322 -13.65 2.25 -9.43
N LEU A 323 -14.21 1.06 -9.68
CA LEU A 323 -15.51 0.90 -10.35
C LEU A 323 -16.70 1.32 -9.46
N ASN A 324 -16.61 1.16 -8.14
CA ASN A 324 -17.62 1.63 -7.21
C ASN A 324 -17.66 3.17 -7.15
N GLY A 325 -16.50 3.83 -7.23
CA GLY A 325 -16.42 5.29 -7.39
C GLY A 325 -17.06 5.80 -8.69
N TRP A 326 -17.12 4.97 -9.73
CA TRP A 326 -17.87 5.24 -10.96
C TRP A 326 -19.39 5.09 -10.78
N PHE A 327 -19.86 4.09 -10.03
CA PHE A 327 -21.30 3.91 -9.77
C PHE A 327 -21.89 5.06 -8.93
N VAL A 328 -21.13 5.61 -7.97
CA VAL A 328 -21.58 6.75 -7.14
C VAL A 328 -21.63 8.08 -7.91
N LYS A 329 -20.93 8.20 -9.06
CA LYS A 329 -21.00 9.40 -9.92
C LYS A 329 -22.07 9.30 -11.03
N ILE A 330 -22.83 8.21 -11.09
CA ILE A 330 -23.88 7.95 -12.10
C ILE A 330 -25.29 7.89 -11.48
N LEU A 331 -25.43 8.06 -10.16
CA LEU A 331 -26.71 8.23 -9.44
C LEU A 331 -26.83 9.64 -8.86
#